data_AF-A0A920MCY8-F1
#
_entry.id   AF-A0A920MCY8-F1
#
_cell.length_a   1.000
_cell.length_b   1.000
_cell.length_c   1.000
_cell.angle_alpha   90.00
_cell.angle_beta   90.00
_cell.angle_gamma   90.00
#
_symmetry.space_group_name_H-M   'P 1'
#
loop_
_entity.id
_entity.type
_entity.pdbx_description
1 polymer ?
#
loop_
_entity_poly.entity_id
_entity_poly.type
_entity_poly.pdbx_seq_one_letter_code
_entity_poly.pdbx_strand_id
1 'polypeptide(L)'
;MRRVGVETGGSNVQFAVNPENGEYVIIEMNPRVSRSSALASKATGFPIAKIATKLAMGYTLDEIPNDITKKTPASFEPTIDYVVTKIPRWAFEKFPGTENILWVRKCSQLAK
;
A
#
# COMPACT_ATOMS: atom_id res chain seq x y z
N MET A 1 9.68 -7.85 6.13
CA MET A 1 10.63 -7.50 5.05
C MET A 1 11.88 -8.38 5.10
N ARG A 2 12.83 -8.16 6.02
CA ARG A 2 14.09 -8.92 6.12
C ARG A 2 13.89 -10.44 6.15
N ARG A 3 12.97 -10.94 6.99
CA ARG A 3 12.68 -12.38 7.11
C ARG A 3 12.15 -13.03 5.83
N VAL A 4 11.47 -12.24 4.99
CA VAL A 4 10.87 -12.66 3.71
C VAL A 4 11.84 -12.46 2.54
N GLY A 5 13.00 -11.81 2.76
CA GLY A 5 14.02 -11.59 1.73
C GLY A 5 13.72 -10.45 0.75
N VAL A 6 12.82 -9.52 1.10
CA VAL A 6 12.64 -8.30 0.29
C VAL A 6 13.73 -7.30 0.69
N GLU A 7 14.79 -7.26 -0.10
CA GLU A 7 15.97 -6.40 0.10
C GLU A 7 15.88 -5.10 -0.70
N THR A 8 15.41 -5.17 -1.96
CA THR A 8 15.37 -4.02 -2.87
C THR A 8 13.95 -3.80 -3.42
N GLY A 9 13.15 -2.97 -2.75
CA GLY A 9 11.83 -2.58 -3.22
C GLY A 9 10.80 -2.33 -2.12
N GLY A 10 9.57 -2.02 -2.54
CA GLY A 10 8.43 -1.78 -1.64
C GLY A 10 7.60 -3.03 -1.39
N SER A 11 6.98 -3.11 -0.21
CA SER A 11 6.00 -4.15 0.14
C SER A 11 4.85 -3.54 0.94
N ASN A 12 3.72 -4.24 0.97
CA ASN A 12 2.61 -3.94 1.86
C ASN A 12 2.43 -5.08 2.87
N VAL A 13 2.40 -4.74 4.15
CA VAL A 13 2.14 -5.67 5.24
C VAL A 13 0.81 -5.31 5.89
N GLN A 14 -0.01 -6.32 6.17
CA GLN A 14 -1.33 -6.14 6.79
C GLN A 14 -1.34 -6.77 8.18
N PHE A 15 -1.95 -6.07 9.12
CA PHE A 15 -2.06 -6.48 10.52
C PHE A 15 -3.51 -6.38 10.98
N ALA A 16 -3.88 -7.20 11.97
CA ALA A 16 -5.06 -6.97 12.79
C ALA A 16 -4.59 -6.57 14.19
N VAL A 17 -5.29 -5.63 14.81
CA VAL A 17 -5.00 -5.15 16.18
C VAL A 17 -6.25 -5.34 17.02
N ASN A 18 -6.11 -5.97 18.18
CA ASN A 18 -7.17 -6.08 19.16
C ASN A 18 -7.33 -4.72 19.87
N PRO A 19 -8.51 -4.07 19.79
CA PRO A 19 -8.70 -2.74 20.37
C PRO A 19 -8.71 -2.73 21.91
N GLU A 20 -8.94 -3.86 22.56
CA GLU A 20 -9.04 -3.93 24.03
C GLU A 20 -7.67 -3.97 24.71
N ASN A 21 -6.69 -4.67 24.12
CA ASN A 21 -5.39 -4.92 24.73
C ASN A 21 -4.19 -4.54 23.85
N GLY A 22 -4.41 -4.13 22.60
CA GLY A 22 -3.35 -3.74 21.67
C GLY A 22 -2.54 -4.90 21.08
N GLU A 23 -2.90 -6.16 21.35
CA GLU A 23 -2.28 -7.31 20.70
C GLU A 23 -2.44 -7.21 19.19
N TYR A 24 -1.38 -7.52 18.45
CA TYR A 24 -1.41 -7.47 17.00
C TYR A 24 -0.92 -8.78 16.38
N VAL A 25 -1.54 -9.11 15.25
CA VAL A 25 -1.18 -10.28 14.44
C VAL A 25 -0.89 -9.86 13.02
N ILE A 26 0.04 -10.56 12.38
CA ILE A 26 0.33 -10.38 10.95
C ILE A 26 -0.70 -11.20 10.16
N ILE A 27 -1.40 -10.55 9.22
CA ILE A 27 -2.35 -11.22 8.33
C ILE A 27 -1.61 -11.74 7.10
N GLU A 28 -0.96 -10.85 6.36
CA GLU A 28 -0.22 -11.19 5.14
C GLU A 28 0.84 -10.15 4.81
N MET A 29 1.74 -10.51 3.91
CA MET A 29 2.69 -9.60 3.27
C MET A 29 2.62 -9.77 1.75
N ASN A 30 2.48 -8.66 1.04
CA ASN A 30 2.50 -8.59 -0.41
C ASN A 30 3.87 -8.04 -0.85
N PRO A 31 4.82 -8.88 -1.32
CA PRO A 31 6.19 -8.46 -1.66
C PRO A 31 6.27 -7.74 -3.01
N ARG A 32 5.42 -6.74 -3.20
CA ARG A 32 5.34 -5.93 -4.42
C ARG A 32 4.62 -4.61 -4.13
N VAL A 33 4.66 -3.72 -5.11
CA VAL A 33 3.74 -2.57 -5.15
C VAL A 33 2.29 -3.06 -5.24
N SER A 34 1.41 -2.38 -4.50
CA SER A 34 0.00 -2.73 -4.38
C SER A 34 -0.90 -1.54 -4.70
N ARG A 35 -2.21 -1.77 -4.81
CA ARG A 35 -3.20 -0.69 -4.89
C ARG A 35 -3.10 0.25 -3.69
N SER A 36 -2.75 -0.28 -2.52
CA SER A 36 -2.52 0.50 -1.30
C SER A 36 -1.23 1.32 -1.40
N SER A 37 -0.17 0.80 -2.03
CA SER A 37 1.06 1.57 -2.30
C SER A 37 0.79 2.75 -3.23
N ALA A 38 -0.07 2.57 -4.24
CA ALA A 38 -0.48 3.67 -5.13
C ALA A 38 -1.27 4.75 -4.37
N LEU A 39 -2.21 4.34 -3.49
CA LEU A 39 -2.93 5.27 -2.61
C LEU A 39 -1.95 6.02 -1.69
N ALA A 40 -1.04 5.32 -1.02
CA ALA A 40 -0.03 5.93 -0.14
C ALA A 40 0.86 6.92 -0.90
N SER A 41 1.24 6.61 -2.14
CA SER A 41 2.03 7.53 -2.97
C SER A 41 1.27 8.81 -3.29
N LYS A 42 -0.05 8.73 -3.53
CA LYS A 42 -0.89 9.91 -3.74
C LYS A 42 -1.16 10.67 -2.45
N ALA A 43 -1.31 9.96 -1.34
CA ALA A 43 -1.57 10.55 -0.03
C ALA A 43 -0.38 11.33 0.54
N THR A 44 0.84 10.89 0.23
CA THR A 44 2.08 11.48 0.79
C THR A 44 2.88 12.28 -0.24
N GLY A 45 2.55 12.13 -1.52
CA GLY A 45 3.38 12.57 -2.65
C GLY A 45 4.63 11.72 -2.88
N PHE A 46 4.96 10.77 -2.00
CA PHE A 46 6.17 9.96 -2.09
C PHE A 46 6.02 8.89 -3.19
N PRO A 47 6.82 8.92 -4.27
CA PRO A 47 6.58 8.06 -5.42
C PRO A 47 7.14 6.65 -5.22
N ILE A 48 6.44 5.81 -4.44
CA ILE A 48 6.90 4.47 -4.02
C ILE A 48 7.35 3.60 -5.20
N ALA A 49 6.58 3.57 -6.29
CA ALA A 49 6.93 2.75 -7.46
C ALA A 49 8.23 3.22 -8.13
N LYS A 50 8.42 4.54 -8.30
CA LYS A 50 9.63 5.12 -8.89
C LYS A 50 10.86 4.82 -8.04
N ILE A 51 10.73 4.95 -6.73
CA ILE A 51 11.82 4.69 -5.77
C ILE A 51 12.13 3.21 -5.74
N ALA A 52 11.12 2.34 -5.65
CA ALA A 52 11.31 0.89 -5.69
C ALA A 52 12.03 0.41 -6.96
N THR A 53 11.75 1.01 -8.13
CA THR A 53 12.48 0.71 -9.37
C THR A 53 13.96 1.09 -9.27
N LYS A 54 14.27 2.27 -8.72
CA LYS A 54 15.68 2.67 -8.52
C LYS A 54 16.40 1.76 -7.53
N LEU A 55 15.74 1.38 -6.43
CA LEU A 55 16.28 0.40 -5.49
C LEU A 55 16.57 -0.94 -6.16
N ALA A 56 15.67 -1.42 -7.04
CA ALA A 56 15.89 -2.65 -7.80
C ALA A 56 17.05 -2.54 -8.81
N MET A 57 17.46 -1.33 -9.18
CA MET A 57 18.65 -1.06 -10.00
C MET A 57 19.94 -0.88 -9.18
N GLY A 58 19.89 -1.14 -7.86
CA GLY A 58 21.05 -1.09 -6.97
C GLY A 58 21.29 0.25 -6.28
N TYR A 59 20.40 1.24 -6.46
CA TYR A 59 20.46 2.48 -5.67
C TYR A 59 20.05 2.21 -4.22
N THR A 60 20.54 3.05 -3.32
CA THR A 60 20.10 3.16 -1.92
C THR A 60 19.14 4.34 -1.75
N LEU A 61 18.39 4.38 -0.65
CA LEU A 61 17.43 5.46 -0.40
C LEU A 61 18.10 6.84 -0.26
N ASP A 62 19.34 6.87 0.25
CA ASP A 62 20.10 8.10 0.46
C ASP A 62 20.59 8.74 -0.84
N GLU A 63 20.81 7.92 -1.89
CA GLU A 63 21.25 8.37 -3.22
C GLU A 63 20.09 8.92 -4.06
N ILE A 64 18.84 8.66 -3.66
CA ILE A 64 17.66 9.06 -4.42
C ILE A 64 17.15 10.40 -3.89
N PRO A 65 17.14 11.48 -4.70
CA PRO A 65 16.59 12.75 -4.25
C PRO A 65 15.06 12.67 -4.11
N ASN A 66 14.51 13.35 -3.11
CA ASN A 66 13.07 13.51 -2.95
C ASN A 66 12.52 14.49 -3.99
N ASP A 67 11.66 13.99 -4.88
CA ASP A 67 11.05 14.79 -5.95
C ASP A 67 10.19 15.96 -5.41
N ILE A 68 9.63 15.85 -4.19
CA ILE A 68 8.73 16.86 -3.61
C ILE A 68 9.53 18.03 -3.03
N THR A 69 10.41 17.76 -2.06
CA THR A 69 11.15 18.81 -1.35
C THR A 69 12.36 19.28 -2.15
N LYS A 70 12.89 18.45 -3.06
CA LYS A 70 14.11 18.65 -3.86
C LYS A 70 15.37 18.96 -3.04
N LYS A 71 15.29 18.80 -1.72
CA LYS A 71 16.36 19.16 -0.76
C LYS A 71 16.74 18.00 0.15
N THR A 72 15.83 17.05 0.35
CA THR A 72 16.04 15.87 1.19
C THR A 72 16.25 14.63 0.33
N PRO A 73 16.97 13.60 0.82
CA PRO A 73 16.98 12.29 0.18
C PRO A 73 15.61 11.59 0.33
N ALA A 74 15.45 10.43 -0.30
CA ALA A 74 14.27 9.57 -0.18
C ALA A 74 14.28 8.71 1.10
N SER A 75 15.38 8.72 1.86
CA SER A 75 15.53 8.08 3.17
C SER A 75 14.86 8.88 4.30
N PHE A 76 13.55 9.07 4.19
CA PHE A 76 12.75 9.74 5.21
C PHE A 76 11.35 9.13 5.29
N GLU A 77 10.68 9.37 6.41
CA GLU A 77 9.26 9.04 6.58
C GLU A 77 8.40 10.29 6.31
N PRO A 78 7.49 10.27 5.32
CA PRO A 78 6.62 11.40 5.06
C PRO A 78 5.71 11.75 6.24
N THR A 79 5.62 13.03 6.57
CA THR A 79 4.64 13.58 7.53
C THR A 79 3.61 14.41 6.75
N ILE A 80 2.33 14.24 7.09
CA ILE A 80 1.21 14.94 6.45
C ILE A 80 0.45 15.77 7.50
N ASP A 81 -0.04 16.93 7.09
CA ASP A 81 -0.84 17.88 7.89
C ASP A 81 -2.32 17.89 7.48
N TYR A 82 -2.76 16.85 6.78
CA TYR A 82 -4.12 16.64 6.29
C TYR A 82 -4.55 15.18 6.39
N VAL A 83 -5.85 14.93 6.20
CA VAL A 83 -6.44 13.58 6.19
C VAL A 83 -6.78 13.18 4.77
N VAL A 84 -6.45 11.93 4.40
CA VAL A 84 -6.79 11.33 3.11
C VAL A 84 -7.82 10.21 3.31
N THR A 85 -8.98 10.36 2.69
CA THR A 85 -10.06 9.36 2.76
C THR A 85 -10.18 8.62 1.44
N LYS A 86 -10.24 7.28 1.50
CA LYS A 86 -10.45 6.42 0.33
C LYS A 86 -11.76 5.66 0.45
N ILE A 87 -12.71 6.00 -0.42
CA ILE A 87 -14.00 5.31 -0.54
C ILE A 87 -13.94 4.41 -1.77
N PRO A 88 -14.11 3.08 -1.63
CA PRO A 88 -14.21 2.20 -2.79
C PRO A 88 -15.51 2.47 -3.57
N ARG A 89 -15.46 2.28 -4.89
CA ARG A 89 -16.65 2.34 -5.75
C ARG A 89 -17.09 0.92 -6.12
N TRP A 90 -18.38 0.65 -5.98
CA TRP A 90 -19.02 -0.57 -6.43
C TRP A 90 -19.95 -0.30 -7.62
N ALA A 91 -20.24 -1.36 -8.37
CA ALA A 91 -21.14 -1.37 -9.51
C ALA A 91 -22.08 -2.58 -9.43
N PHE A 92 -22.73 -2.77 -8.28
CA PHE A 92 -23.62 -3.90 -8.00
C PHE A 92 -24.81 -3.96 -8.96
N GLU A 93 -25.25 -2.81 -9.45
CA GLU A 93 -26.33 -2.67 -10.45
C GLU A 93 -26.05 -3.45 -11.74
N LYS A 94 -24.79 -3.76 -12.04
CA LYS A 94 -24.40 -4.55 -13.22
C LYS A 94 -24.50 -6.07 -13.00
N PHE A 95 -24.77 -6.51 -11.77
CA PHE A 95 -24.73 -7.93 -11.37
C PHE A 95 -25.96 -8.31 -10.51
N PRO A 96 -27.18 -8.30 -11.08
CA PRO A 96 -28.42 -8.49 -10.33
C PRO A 96 -28.56 -9.89 -9.68
N GLY A 97 -27.84 -10.90 -10.20
CA GLY A 97 -27.80 -12.25 -9.62
C GLY A 97 -26.79 -12.44 -8.48
N THR A 98 -26.09 -11.38 -8.06
CA THR A 98 -25.08 -11.46 -7.00
C THR A 98 -25.56 -10.80 -5.72
N GLU A 99 -25.20 -11.37 -4.57
CA GLU A 99 -25.48 -10.76 -3.28
C GLU A 99 -24.63 -9.50 -3.07
N ASN A 100 -25.28 -8.43 -2.60
CA ASN A 100 -24.64 -7.14 -2.32
C ASN A 100 -23.99 -7.10 -0.92
N ILE A 101 -23.32 -8.18 -0.51
CA ILE A 101 -22.69 -8.32 0.81
C ILE A 101 -21.16 -8.21 0.67
N LEU A 102 -20.53 -7.48 1.58
CA LEU A 102 -19.07 -7.36 1.64
C LEU A 102 -18.47 -8.52 2.43
N TRP A 103 -17.52 -9.22 1.81
CA TRP A 103 -16.76 -10.32 2.41
C TRP A 103 -15.26 -10.15 2.15
N VAL A 104 -14.44 -11.06 2.71
CA VAL A 104 -12.97 -11.07 2.52
C VAL A 104 -12.60 -11.14 1.03
N ARG A 105 -13.42 -11.83 0.22
CA ARG A 105 -13.27 -11.77 -1.24
C ARG A 105 -13.75 -10.43 -1.74
N LYS A 106 -12.86 -9.73 -2.44
CA LYS A 106 -13.27 -8.64 -3.30
C LYS A 106 -14.28 -9.19 -4.31
N CYS A 107 -15.45 -8.55 -4.44
CA CYS A 107 -16.52 -8.94 -5.36
C CYS A 107 -15.95 -9.17 -6.77
N SER A 108 -15.64 -10.42 -7.07
CA SER A 108 -15.25 -10.93 -8.38
C SER A 108 -16.40 -11.85 -8.77
N GLN A 109 -17.04 -11.52 -9.88
CA GLN A 109 -18.13 -12.26 -10.51
C GLN A 109 -18.03 -13.77 -10.24
N LEU A 110 -18.80 -14.27 -9.27
CA LEU A 110 -19.23 -15.66 -9.29
C LEU A 110 -20.47 -15.66 -10.18
N ALA A 111 -20.23 -15.67 -11.49
CA ALA A 111 -21.16 -16.27 -12.41
C ALA A 111 -21.14 -17.77 -12.09
N LYS A 112 -22.13 -18.22 -11.31
CA LYS A 112 -22.63 -19.57 -11.41
C LYS A 112 -23.94 -19.51 -12.17
#